data_AF-A0A1D9MAW0-F1
#
_entry.id   AF-A0A1D9MAW0-F1
#
_cell.length_a   1.000
_cell.length_b   1.000
_cell.length_c   1.000
_cell.angle_alpha   90.00
_cell.angle_beta   90.00
_cell.angle_gamma   90.00
#
_symmetry.space_group_name_H-M   'P 1'
#
loop_
_entity.id
_entity.type
_entity.pdbx_description
1 polymer ?
#
loop_
_entity_poly.entity_id
_entity_poly.type
_entity_poly.pdbx_seq_one_letter_code
_entity_poly.pdbx_strand_id
1 'polypeptide(L)' 'MEAPFDAASWDGITGAIYAGFGSAELFWIGLCYLCVLCAVILGWRHEKHAYDAAKNGQH' A
#
# COMPACT_ATOMS: atom_id res chain seq x y z
N MET A 1 -24.56 1.73 14.37
CA MET A 1 -24.36 0.69 15.39
C MET A 1 -23.40 1.29 16.39
N GLU A 2 -23.84 1.55 17.62
CA GLU A 2 -22.92 1.98 18.69
C GLU A 2 -21.82 0.93 18.79
N ALA A 3 -20.54 1.34 18.75
CA ALA A 3 -19.44 0.39 18.84
C ALA A 3 -19.56 -0.38 20.18
N PRO A 4 -19.32 -1.70 20.20
CA PRO A 4 -19.38 -2.49 21.44
C PRO A 4 -18.25 -2.15 22.43
N PHE A 5 -17.48 -1.10 22.16
CA PHE A 5 -16.39 -0.58 22.96
C PHE A 5 -16.45 0.94 22.98
N ASP A 6 -16.05 1.53 24.10
CA ASP A 6 -15.95 2.99 24.22
C ASP A 6 -14.70 3.48 23.46
N ALA A 7 -14.92 4.08 22.29
CA ALA A 7 -13.88 4.62 21.42
C ALA A 7 -13.15 5.84 22.02
N ALA A 8 -13.64 6.41 23.12
CA ALA A 8 -12.97 7.47 23.86
C ALA A 8 -11.97 6.94 24.91
N SER A 9 -11.87 5.62 25.08
CA SER A 9 -11.01 4.98 26.08
C SER A 9 -9.86 4.20 25.44
N TRP A 10 -8.67 4.26 26.05
CA TRP A 10 -7.51 3.50 25.59
C TRP A 10 -7.73 1.98 25.64
N ASP A 11 -8.51 1.50 26.61
CA ASP A 11 -8.87 0.09 26.76
C ASP A 11 -9.78 -0.39 25.62
N GLY A 12 -10.76 0.42 25.22
CA GLY A 12 -11.64 0.13 24.08
C GLY A 12 -10.89 0.09 22.75
N ILE A 13 -9.97 1.04 22.51
CA ILE A 13 -9.15 1.08 21.30
C ILE A 13 -8.22 -0.14 21.24
N THR A 14 -7.56 -0.46 22.35
CA THR A 14 -6.61 -1.59 22.43
C THR A 14 -7.34 -2.93 22.28
N GLY A 15 -8.48 -3.09 22.94
CA GLY A 15 -9.34 -4.27 22.82
C GLY A 15 -9.88 -4.46 21.40
N ALA A 16 -10.25 -3.38 20.71
CA ALA A 16 -10.68 -3.42 19.31
C ALA A 16 -9.56 -3.91 18.38
N ILE A 17 -8.34 -3.41 18.56
CA ILE A 17 -7.16 -3.86 17.80
C ILE A 17 -6.89 -5.35 18.03
N TYR A 18 -6.90 -5.82 19.28
CA TYR A 18 -6.67 -7.24 19.61
C TYR A 18 -7.82 -8.15 19.16
N ALA A 19 -9.06 -7.67 19.15
CA ALA A 19 -10.22 -8.38 18.61
C ALA A 19 -10.21 -8.44 17.06
N GLY A 20 -9.23 -7.81 16.41
CA GLY A 20 -9.10 -7.78 14.96
C GLY A 20 -10.02 -6.77 14.26
N PHE A 21 -10.67 -5.88 15.02
CA PHE A 21 -11.42 -4.76 14.47
C PHE A 21 -10.42 -3.79 13.82
N GLY A 22 -10.41 -3.75 12.48
CA GLY A 22 -9.45 -2.97 11.69
C GLY A 22 -8.22 -3.74 11.16
N SER A 23 -8.15 -5.06 11.39
CA SER A 23 -7.06 -5.91 10.87
C SER A 23 -6.95 -5.92 9.34
N ALA A 24 -8.07 -5.73 8.63
CA ALA A 24 -8.10 -5.60 7.17
C ALA A 24 -7.46 -4.28 6.68
N GLU A 25 -7.43 -3.23 7.50
CA GLU A 25 -6.91 -1.92 7.11
C GLU A 25 -5.40 -1.98 6.86
N LEU A 26 -4.64 -2.65 7.73
CA LEU A 26 -3.21 -2.86 7.55
C LEU A 26 -2.89 -3.69 6.30
N PHE A 27 -3.72 -4.70 6.01
CA PHE A 27 -3.60 -5.48 4.77
C PHE A 27 -3.81 -4.60 3.53
N TRP A 28 -4.85 -3.78 3.51
CA TRP A 28 -5.15 -2.88 2.39
C TRP A 28 -4.08 -1.78 2.22
N ILE A 29 -3.57 -1.22 3.32
CA ILE A 29 -2.45 -0.26 3.28
C ILE A 29 -1.20 -0.92 2.68
N GLY A 30 -0.86 -2.13 3.13
CA GLY A 30 0.27 -2.89 2.60
C GLY A 30 0.11 -3.20 1.11
N LEU A 31 -1.09 -3.58 0.67
CA LEU A 31 -1.38 -3.84 -0.73
C LEU A 31 -1.25 -2.57 -1.58
N CYS A 32 -1.82 -1.45 -1.15
CA CYS A 32 -1.67 -0.16 -1.85
C CYS A 32 -0.20 0.24 -1.97
N TYR A 33 0.59 0.07 -0.90
CA TYR A 33 2.02 0.35 -0.91
C TYR A 33 2.76 -0.53 -1.94
N LEU A 34 2.47 -1.83 -1.98
CA LEU A 34 3.04 -2.73 -2.99
C LEU A 34 2.66 -2.33 -4.42
N CYS A 35 1.41 -1.92 -4.66
CA CYS A 35 0.99 -1.43 -5.97
C CYS A 35 1.80 -0.20 -6.41
N VAL A 36 2.03 0.77 -5.51
CA VAL A 36 2.86 1.95 -5.79
C VAL A 36 4.30 1.55 -6.11
N LEU A 37 4.91 0.66 -5.32
CA LEU A 37 6.26 0.17 -5.58
C LEU A 37 6.38 -0.51 -6.95
N CYS A 38 5.43 -1.39 -7.30
CA CYS A 38 5.40 -2.05 -8.60
C CYS A 38 5.29 -1.04 -9.74
N ALA A 39 4.44 -0.02 -9.61
CA ALA A 39 4.29 1.02 -10.62
C ALA A 39 5.59 1.79 -10.87
N VAL A 40 6.31 2.16 -9.80
CA VAL A 40 7.61 2.85 -9.89
C VAL A 40 8.66 1.97 -10.57
N ILE A 41 8.77 0.70 -10.17
CA ILE A 41 9.76 -0.23 -10.74
C ILE A 41 9.48 -0.49 -12.22
N LEU A 42 8.22 -0.71 -12.59
CA LEU A 42 7.84 -0.94 -13.98
C LEU A 42 8.02 0.31 -14.83
N GLY A 43 7.69 1.50 -14.31
CA GLY A 43 7.93 2.78 -14.98
C GLY A 43 9.42 2.98 -15.28
N TRP A 44 10.28 2.82 -14.27
CA TRP A 44 11.72 2.93 -14.44
C TRP A 44 12.29 1.94 -15.47
N ARG A 45 11.81 0.69 -15.46
CA ARG A 45 12.20 -0.32 -16.45
C ARG A 45 11.75 0.06 -17.87
N HIS A 46 10.54 0.59 -18.02
CA HIS A 46 10.00 1.02 -19.31
C HIS A 46 10.79 2.20 -19.88
N GLU A 47 11.10 3.19 -19.05
CA GLU A 47 11.94 4.34 -19.45
C GLU A 47 13.33 3.89 -19.88
N LYS A 48 13.99 3.03 -19.09
CA LYS A 48 15.31 2.50 -19.44
C LYS A 48 15.30 1.77 -20.79
N HIS A 49 14.25 1.00 -21.07
CA HIS A 49 14.10 0.30 -22.34
C HIS A 49 13.90 1.28 -23.51
N ALA A 50 13.06 2.31 -23.32
CA ALA A 50 12.85 3.35 -24.33
C ALA A 50 14.13 4.15 -24.63
N TYR A 51 14.91 4.48 -23.60
CA TYR A 51 16.21 5.15 -23.76
C TYR A 51 17.23 4.29 -24.52
N ASP A 52 17.31 3.00 -24.23
CA ASP A 52 18.23 2.09 -24.92
C ASP A 52 17.83 1.90 -26.39
N ALA A 53 16.52 1.75 -26.67
CA ALA A 53 16.00 1.68 -28.03
C ALA A 53 16.25 2.98 -28.83
N ALA A 54 16.05 4.15 -28.20
CA ALA A 54 16.33 5.43 -28.85
C ALA A 54 17.82 5.65 -29.11
N LYS A 55 18.69 5.23 -28.18
CA LYS A 55 20.15 5.31 -28.32
C LYS A 55 20.68 4.40 -29.42
N ASN A 56 20.15 3.18 -29.52
CA ASN A 56 20.62 2.17 -30.49
C ASN A 56 19.89 2.25 -31.85
N GLY A 57 18.77 2.98 -31.93
CA GLY A 57 17.98 3.17 -33.14
C GLY A 57 18.41 4.32 -34.05
N GLN A 58 19.44 5.09 -33.67
CA GLN A 58 20.08 6.06 -34.57
C GLN A 58 21.20 5.37 -35.36
N HIS A 59 20.80 4.68 -36.43
CA HIS A 59 21.65 4.32 -37.56
C HIS A 59 21.32 5.24 -38.74
#